data_AF-A0A9Q1QWY2-F1
#
_entry.id   AF-A0A9Q1QWY2-F1
#
_cell.length_a   1.000
_cell.length_b   1.000
_cell.length_c   1.000
_cell.angle_alpha   90.00
_cell.angle_beta   90.00
_cell.angle_gamma   90.00
#
_symmetry.space_group_name_H-M   'P 1'
#
loop_
_entity.id
_entity.type
_entity.pdbx_description
1 polymer ?
#
loop_
_entity_poly.entity_id
_entity_poly.type
_entity_poly.pdbx_seq_one_letter_code
_entity_poly.pdbx_strand_id
1 'polypeptide(L)'
;MEVISRREIIDIVTDAFTETEKIGMEARHKCCQSIYKGFTSSSKLIADSALSGAVTKLEEAIRRGPYLGRKLSEAQPAVMTEQSF
;
A
#
# COMPACT_ATOMS: atom_id res chain seq x y z
N MET A 1 7.89 -14.66 -14.95
CA MET A 1 7.34 -14.01 -13.74
C MET A 1 8.23 -12.82 -13.41
N GLU A 2 8.20 -11.78 -14.24
CA GLU A 2 9.22 -10.71 -14.23
C GLU A 2 8.85 -9.49 -13.37
N VAL A 3 7.54 -9.22 -13.19
CA VAL A 3 7.04 -8.11 -12.34
C VAL A 3 7.46 -8.26 -10.88
N ILE A 4 7.54 -9.50 -10.40
CA ILE A 4 7.80 -9.83 -8.99
C ILE A 4 9.29 -9.66 -8.63
N SER A 5 10.15 -9.67 -9.65
CA SER A 5 11.59 -9.46 -9.51
C SER A 5 11.98 -7.98 -9.56
N ARG A 6 11.04 -7.06 -9.88
CA ARG A 6 11.30 -5.62 -9.99
C ARG A 6 10.84 -4.91 -8.72
N ARG A 7 11.79 -4.69 -7.80
CA ARG A 7 11.54 -4.00 -6.51
C ARG A 7 10.92 -2.61 -6.69
N GLU A 8 11.31 -1.88 -7.74
CA GLU A 8 10.77 -0.55 -8.07
C GLU A 8 9.25 -0.56 -8.22
N ILE A 9 8.67 -1.60 -8.86
CA ILE A 9 7.22 -1.72 -9.03
C ILE A 9 6.55 -1.90 -7.65
N ILE A 10 7.17 -2.69 -6.78
CA ILE A 10 6.64 -2.95 -5.43
C ILE A 10 6.66 -1.66 -4.60
N ASP A 11 7.73 -0.87 -4.68
CA ASP A 11 7.82 0.41 -3.99
C ASP A 11 6.75 1.39 -4.49
N ILE A 12 6.52 1.48 -5.80
CA ILE A 12 5.46 2.35 -6.37
C ILE A 12 4.06 1.94 -5.89
N VAL A 13 3.71 0.65 -5.94
CA VAL A 13 2.34 0.22 -5.58
C VAL A 13 2.09 0.23 -4.07
N THR A 14 3.14 0.07 -3.27
CA THR A 14 3.03 0.09 -1.80
C THR A 14 3.09 1.51 -1.22
N ASP A 15 3.64 2.47 -1.95
CA ASP A 15 3.56 3.89 -1.61
C ASP A 15 2.09 4.34 -1.61
N ALA A 16 1.70 5.02 -0.55
CA ALA A 16 0.33 5.47 -0.34
C ALA A 16 0.05 6.85 -0.97
N PHE A 17 1.08 7.56 -1.41
CA PHE A 17 1.02 8.94 -1.88
C PHE A 17 1.15 9.07 -3.41
N THR A 18 1.39 7.97 -4.12
CA THR A 18 1.52 7.97 -5.59
C THR A 18 0.22 8.27 -6.32
N GLU A 19 -0.92 8.18 -5.63
CA GLU A 19 -2.24 8.31 -6.25
C GLU A 19 -3.24 8.96 -5.30
N THR A 20 -3.99 9.92 -5.84
CA THR A 20 -4.89 10.81 -5.11
C THR A 20 -6.34 10.59 -5.46
N GLU A 21 -6.61 10.03 -6.63
CA GLU A 21 -7.96 9.75 -7.07
C GLU A 21 -8.49 8.45 -6.47
N LYS A 22 -9.76 8.46 -6.02
CA LYS A 22 -10.41 7.29 -5.39
C LYS A 22 -10.23 6.00 -6.21
N ILE A 23 -10.46 6.10 -7.52
CA ILE A 23 -10.36 4.95 -8.43
C ILE A 23 -8.92 4.42 -8.49
N GLY A 24 -7.94 5.33 -8.55
CA GLY A 24 -6.54 4.96 -8.56
C GLY A 24 -6.09 4.34 -7.24
N MET A 25 -6.56 4.85 -6.09
CA MET A 25 -6.30 4.25 -4.78
C MET A 25 -6.82 2.82 -4.68
N GLU A 26 -8.04 2.57 -5.16
CA GLU A 26 -8.63 1.23 -5.23
C GLU A 26 -7.85 0.31 -6.18
N ALA A 27 -7.45 0.80 -7.34
CA ALA A 27 -6.66 0.04 -8.31
C ALA A 27 -5.29 -0.36 -7.74
N ARG A 28 -4.60 0.57 -7.07
CA ARG A 28 -3.32 0.31 -6.40
C ARG A 28 -3.47 -0.74 -5.31
N HIS A 29 -4.51 -0.65 -4.47
CA HIS A 29 -4.78 -1.65 -3.44
C HIS A 29 -5.03 -3.05 -4.05
N LYS A 30 -5.82 -3.15 -5.12
CA LYS A 30 -6.02 -4.41 -5.87
C LYS A 30 -4.72 -4.94 -6.50
N CYS A 31 -3.85 -4.04 -6.95
CA CYS A 31 -2.53 -4.40 -7.47
C CYS A 31 -1.68 -5.06 -6.38
N CYS A 32 -1.59 -4.46 -5.18
CA CYS A 32 -0.90 -5.05 -4.03
C CYS A 32 -1.44 -6.44 -3.69
N GLN A 33 -2.76 -6.63 -3.63
CA GLN A 33 -3.39 -7.93 -3.39
C GLN A 33 -2.99 -8.97 -4.44
N SER A 34 -2.98 -8.58 -5.72
CA SER A 34 -2.66 -9.47 -6.83
C SER A 34 -1.19 -9.89 -6.81
N ILE A 35 -0.29 -8.95 -6.52
CA ILE A 35 1.15 -9.22 -6.38
C ILE A 35 1.40 -10.14 -5.18
N TYR A 36 0.81 -9.84 -4.01
CA TYR A 36 0.93 -10.67 -2.81
C TYR A 36 0.42 -12.10 -3.04
N LYS A 37 -0.71 -12.26 -3.75
CA LYS A 37 -1.19 -13.58 -4.17
C LYS A 37 -0.19 -14.29 -5.07
N GLY A 38 0.45 -13.57 -5.99
CA GLY A 38 1.51 -14.12 -6.84
C GLY A 38 2.72 -14.62 -6.05
N PHE A 39 3.13 -13.87 -5.02
CA PHE A 39 4.20 -14.29 -4.09
C PHE A 39 3.82 -15.57 -3.32
N THR A 40 2.65 -15.57 -2.67
CA THR A 40 2.20 -16.68 -1.82
C THR A 40 1.85 -17.94 -2.61
N SER A 41 1.52 -17.81 -3.90
CA SER A 41 1.29 -18.96 -4.79
C SER A 41 2.59 -19.63 -5.26
N SER A 42 3.75 -19.01 -5.04
CA SER A 42 5.05 -19.52 -5.48
C SER A 42 5.92 -19.93 -4.29
N SER A 43 6.05 -21.24 -4.08
CA SER A 43 6.91 -21.81 -3.04
C SER A 43 8.37 -21.36 -3.13
N LYS A 44 8.87 -21.09 -4.34
CA LYS A 44 10.22 -20.54 -4.56
C LYS A 44 10.38 -19.11 -4.05
N LEU A 45 9.36 -18.27 -4.20
CA LEU A 45 9.41 -16.87 -3.78
C LEU A 45 9.20 -16.71 -2.29
N ILE A 46 8.38 -17.57 -1.68
CA ILE A 46 8.20 -17.61 -0.21
C ILE A 46 9.52 -17.94 0.50
N ALA A 47 10.33 -18.82 -0.07
CA ALA A 47 11.62 -19.22 0.50
C ALA A 47 12.74 -18.19 0.26
N ASP A 48 12.52 -17.16 -0.56
CA ASP A 48 13.54 -16.19 -0.91
C ASP A 48 13.62 -15.06 0.13
N SER A 49 14.69 -15.12 0.95
CA SER A 49 14.99 -14.09 1.95
C SER A 49 15.15 -12.67 1.36
N ALA A 50 15.57 -12.54 0.10
CA ALA A 50 15.73 -11.25 -0.58
C ALA A 50 14.39 -10.60 -0.96
N LEU A 51 13.29 -11.36 -0.89
CA LEU A 51 11.93 -10.93 -1.18
C LEU A 51 11.06 -10.81 0.08
N SER A 52 11.53 -11.30 1.23
CA SER A 52 10.81 -11.21 2.51
C SER A 52 10.36 -9.77 2.83
N GLY A 53 11.25 -8.78 2.67
CA GLY A 53 10.91 -7.37 2.89
C GLY A 53 9.85 -6.83 1.91
N ALA A 54 9.79 -7.35 0.69
CA ALA A 54 8.78 -6.96 -0.29
C ALA A 54 7.40 -7.54 0.07
N VAL A 55 7.36 -8.79 0.55
CA VAL A 55 6.12 -9.42 1.04
C VAL A 55 5.56 -8.66 2.23
N THR A 56 6.40 -8.29 3.20
CA THR A 56 5.98 -7.48 4.36
C THR A 56 5.41 -6.13 3.94
N LYS A 57 6.06 -5.41 3.01
CA LYS A 57 5.53 -4.14 2.48
C LYS A 57 4.15 -4.29 1.83
N LEU A 58 3.96 -5.37 1.06
CA LEU A 58 2.69 -5.67 0.41
C LEU A 58 1.60 -6.01 1.43
N GLU A 59 1.91 -6.83 2.44
CA GLU A 59 0.99 -7.19 3.51
C GLU A 59 0.53 -5.95 4.28
N GLU A 60 1.46 -5.06 4.63
CA GLU A 60 1.16 -3.79 5.29
C GLU A 60 0.29 -2.87 4.43
N ALA A 61 0.60 -2.76 3.13
CA ALA A 61 -0.20 -1.98 2.19
C ALA A 61 -1.62 -2.54 2.00
N ILE A 62 -1.79 -3.87 2.05
CA ILE A 62 -3.09 -4.53 2.01
C ILE A 62 -3.85 -4.28 3.32
N ARG A 63 -3.19 -4.45 4.47
CA ARG A 63 -3.79 -4.21 5.80
C ARG A 63 -4.28 -2.77 5.96
N ARG A 64 -3.51 -1.80 5.46
CA ARG A 64 -3.87 -0.37 5.44
C ARG A 64 -5.10 -0.09 4.55
N GLY A 65 -5.38 -0.92 3.56
CA GLY A 65 -6.46 -0.66 2.62
C GLY A 65 -6.18 0.52 1.67
N PRO A 66 -7.12 0.84 0.77
CA PRO A 66 -6.91 1.86 -0.27
C PRO A 66 -6.84 3.29 0.27
N TYR A 67 -7.49 3.58 1.41
CA TYR A 67 -7.74 4.97 1.85
C TYR A 67 -6.94 5.43 3.06
N LEU A 68 -6.36 4.52 3.87
CA LEU A 68 -5.72 4.91 5.13
C LEU A 68 -4.29 5.44 4.95
N GLY A 69 -3.80 5.60 3.72
CA GLY A 69 -2.53 6.29 3.43
C GLY A 69 -2.53 7.77 3.81
N ARG A 70 -3.66 8.44 3.59
CA ARG A 70 -3.82 9.89 3.78
C ARG A 70 -4.22 10.32 5.19
N LYS A 71 -4.80 9.41 5.99
CA LYS A 71 -5.39 9.76 7.29
C LYS A 71 -4.41 10.35 8.31
N LEU A 72 -3.11 10.09 8.16
CA LEU A 72 -2.09 10.69 9.04
C LEU A 72 -1.72 12.12 8.64
N SER A 73 -2.00 12.56 7.41
CA SER A 73 -1.59 13.87 6.91
C SER A 73 -2.72 14.89 6.78
N GLU A 74 -3.99 14.47 6.61
CA GLU A 74 -5.08 15.39 6.24
C GLU A 74 -6.16 15.63 7.30
N ALA A 75 -6.18 14.97 8.46
CA ALA A 75 -7.32 15.08 9.38
C ALA A 75 -6.93 15.17 10.86
N GLN A 76 -6.31 16.29 11.24
CA GLN A 76 -6.67 16.90 12.52
C GLN A 76 -7.72 17.97 12.21
N PRO A 77 -9.03 17.73 12.45
CA PRO A 77 -10.01 18.80 12.39
C PRO A 77 -9.61 19.85 13.42
N ALA A 78 -9.17 21.02 12.96
CA ALA A 78 -8.99 22.17 13.82
C ALA A 78 -10.39 22.63 14.25
N VAL A 79 -10.90 22.06 15.34
CA VAL A 79 -12.12 22.53 15.98
C VAL A 79 -11.78 23.87 16.62
N MET A 80 -11.93 24.95 15.85
CA MET A 80 -11.94 26.29 16.42
C MET A 80 -13.29 26.46 17.11
N THR A 81 -13.31 26.31 18.43
CA THR A 81 -14.40 26.84 19.24
C THR A 81 -14.34 28.36 19.13
N GLU A 82 -15.27 28.95 18.37
CA GLU A 82 -15.51 30.39 18.43
C GLU A 82 -15.87 30.75 19.88
N GLN A 83 -15.09 31.66 20.49
CA GLN A 83 -15.42 32.22 21.79
C GLN A 83 -16.73 32.99 21.65
N SER A 84 -17.79 32.51 22.29
CA SER A 84 -19.00 33.30 22.50
C SER A 84 -18.65 34.51 23.38
N PHE A 85 -18.96 35.70 22.87
CA PHE A 85 -18.93 36.97 23.62
C PHE A 85 -19.87 36.94 24.82
#